data_AF-A0A961GIS5-F1
#
_entry.id   AF-A0A961GIS5-F1
#
_cell.length_a   1.000
_cell.length_b   1.000
_cell.length_c   1.000
_cell.angle_alpha   90.00
_cell.angle_beta   90.00
_cell.angle_gamma   90.00
#
_symmetry.space_group_name_H-M   'P 1'
#
loop_
_entity.id
_entity.type
_entity.pdbx_description
1 polymer ?
#
loop_
_entity_poly.entity_id
_entity_poly.type
_entity_poly.pdbx_seq_one_letter_code
_entity_poly.pdbx_strand_id
1 'polypeptide(L)'
;GTTYVRFEGLETDNGPDLVVYLTKQPADAQAVGDDYLDLGVLKGNVGNQNYEVPAGVDLSEYDSVVIWCRRFAVSFGAAPVQVAA
;
A
#
# COMPACT_ATOMS: atom_id res chain seq x y z
N GLY A 1 8.10 -19.18 3.43
CA GLY A 1 7.29 -18.81 2.26
C GLY A 1 7.47 -17.33 2.00
N THR A 2 7.12 -16.85 0.81
CA THR A 2 7.14 -15.42 0.48
C THR A 2 5.73 -14.85 0.61
N THR A 3 5.61 -13.67 1.22
CA THR A 3 4.34 -12.97 1.43
C THR A 3 4.24 -11.79 0.48
N TYR A 4 3.04 -11.50 -0.01
CA TYR A 4 2.78 -10.41 -0.93
C TYR A 4 1.55 -9.61 -0.52
N VAL A 5 1.61 -8.30 -0.69
CA VAL A 5 0.43 -7.47 -0.87
C VAL A 5 -0.01 -7.58 -2.32
N ARG A 6 -1.26 -7.96 -2.54
CA ARG A 6 -1.83 -8.16 -3.87
C ARG A 6 -2.98 -7.20 -4.12
N PHE A 7 -2.91 -6.49 -5.23
CA PHE A 7 -4.04 -5.79 -5.81
C PHE A 7 -4.67 -6.65 -6.90
N GLU A 8 -5.99 -6.76 -6.88
CA GLU A 8 -6.79 -7.44 -7.88
C GLU A 8 -7.77 -6.46 -8.51
N GLY A 9 -7.79 -6.37 -9.84
CA GLY A 9 -8.66 -5.46 -10.57
C GLY A 9 -8.43 -3.99 -10.20
N LEU A 10 -7.20 -3.58 -9.87
CA LEU A 10 -6.92 -2.19 -9.53
C LEU A 10 -7.38 -1.28 -10.67
N GLU A 11 -8.06 -0.20 -10.32
CA GLU A 11 -8.34 0.92 -11.20
C GLU A 11 -8.19 2.19 -10.36
N THR A 12 -7.18 2.99 -10.68
CA THR A 12 -6.89 4.24 -9.98
C THR A 12 -6.34 5.28 -10.97
N ASP A 13 -6.28 6.53 -10.53
CA ASP A 13 -5.72 7.61 -11.31
C ASP A 13 -4.19 7.52 -11.39
N ASN A 14 -3.63 8.07 -12.47
CA ASN A 14 -2.18 8.23 -12.58
C ASN A 14 -1.69 9.44 -11.77
N GLY A 15 -0.49 9.31 -11.20
CA GLY A 15 0.17 10.37 -10.45
C GLY A 15 1.67 10.43 -10.77
N PRO A 16 2.35 11.55 -10.47
CA PRO A 16 3.74 11.75 -10.85
C PRO A 16 4.76 10.95 -10.03
N ASP A 17 4.39 10.48 -8.83
CA ASP A 17 5.26 9.69 -7.94
C ASP A 17 4.43 8.82 -6.99
N LEU A 18 3.75 7.81 -7.54
CA LEU A 18 2.89 6.89 -6.78
C LEU A 18 3.70 5.70 -6.23
N VAL A 19 3.50 5.40 -4.95
CA VAL A 19 4.12 4.29 -4.22
C VAL A 19 3.07 3.53 -3.41
N VAL A 20 3.40 2.29 -3.05
CA VAL A 20 2.54 1.43 -2.23
C VAL A 20 3.13 1.28 -0.84
N TYR A 21 2.40 1.74 0.17
CA TYR A 21 2.80 1.67 1.56
C TYR A 21 1.88 0.76 2.36
N LEU A 22 2.46 0.00 3.31
CA LEU A 22 1.72 -0.51 4.46
C LEU A 22 1.87 0.48 5.61
N THR A 23 0.76 0.83 6.27
CA THR A 23 0.74 1.85 7.32
C THR A 23 0.05 1.34 8.58
N LYS A 24 0.42 1.91 9.73
CA LYS A 24 -0.27 1.69 11.01
C LYS A 24 -1.49 2.61 11.20
N GLN A 25 -1.94 3.24 10.12
CA GLN A 25 -3.08 4.14 10.12
C GLN A 25 -4.30 3.43 9.53
N PRO A 26 -5.52 3.73 10.00
CA PRO A 26 -6.72 3.18 9.38
C PRO A 26 -6.85 3.69 7.94
N ALA A 27 -7.58 2.94 7.10
CA ALA A 27 -7.67 3.24 5.67
C ALA A 27 -8.35 4.60 5.34
N ASP A 28 -9.10 5.18 6.27
CA ASP A 28 -9.73 6.49 6.14
C ASP A 28 -8.89 7.66 6.70
N ALA A 29 -7.67 7.38 7.19
CA ALA A 29 -6.73 8.39 7.63
C ALA A 29 -6.29 9.29 6.45
N GLN A 30 -6.08 10.58 6.75
CA GLN A 30 -5.68 11.57 5.73
C GLN A 30 -4.18 11.52 5.42
N ALA A 31 -3.38 10.85 6.25
CA ALA A 31 -1.94 10.75 6.10
C ALA A 31 -1.46 9.33 6.48
N VAL A 32 -0.29 8.96 5.96
CA VAL A 32 0.33 7.64 6.18
C VAL A 32 1.09 7.53 7.52
N GLY A 33 1.18 8.63 8.28
CA GLY A 33 1.99 8.72 9.50
C GLY A 33 3.50 8.74 9.23
N ASP A 34 4.29 8.61 10.28
CA ASP A 34 5.77 8.57 10.20
C ASP A 34 6.32 7.14 10.08
N ASP A 35 5.57 6.15 10.56
CA ASP A 35 5.93 4.72 10.53
C ASP A 35 5.10 3.97 9.48
N TYR A 36 5.71 3.75 8.32
CA TYR A 36 5.15 2.98 7.21
C TYR A 36 6.24 2.12 6.56
N LEU A 37 5.82 1.04 5.92
CA LEU A 37 6.68 0.18 5.12
C LEU A 37 6.48 0.49 3.63
N ASP A 38 7.54 0.97 2.98
CA ASP A 38 7.58 1.20 1.53
C ASP A 38 7.74 -0.14 0.78
N LEU A 39 6.73 -0.52 0.00
CA LEU A 39 6.75 -1.71 -0.85
C LEU A 39 7.17 -1.43 -2.29
N GLY A 40 7.42 -0.15 -2.62
CA GLY A 40 7.93 0.32 -3.89
C GLY A 40 6.94 1.14 -4.71
N VAL A 41 7.42 1.53 -5.90
CA VAL A 41 6.65 2.33 -6.88
C VAL A 41 5.46 1.54 -7.41
N LEU A 42 4.31 2.22 -7.58
CA LEU A 42 3.13 1.64 -8.22
C LEU A 42 3.49 1.20 -9.65
N LYS A 43 3.33 -0.09 -9.96
CA LYS A 43 3.78 -0.67 -11.24
C LYS A 43 2.87 -0.28 -12.41
N GLY A 44 1.60 0.03 -12.12
CA GLY A 44 0.63 0.53 -13.09
C GLY A 44 -0.65 1.00 -12.38
N ASN A 45 -1.45 1.84 -13.04
CA ASN A 45 -2.69 2.36 -12.46
C ASN A 45 -3.92 1.48 -12.75
N VAL A 46 -3.75 0.43 -13.57
CA VAL A 46 -4.81 -0.56 -13.89
C VAL A 46 -4.26 -1.98 -13.81
N GLY A 47 -5.06 -2.91 -13.27
CA GLY A 47 -4.81 -4.35 -13.30
C GLY A 47 -4.14 -4.93 -12.06
N ASN A 48 -3.87 -6.24 -12.11
CA ASN A 48 -3.38 -7.01 -10.97
C ASN A 48 -1.89 -6.79 -10.71
N GLN A 49 -1.52 -6.63 -9.45
CA GLN A 49 -0.13 -6.32 -9.06
C GLN A 49 0.20 -6.97 -7.73
N ASN A 50 1.45 -7.44 -7.60
CA ASN A 50 1.97 -8.00 -6.35
C ASN A 50 3.18 -7.19 -5.88
N TYR A 51 3.26 -6.96 -4.58
CA TYR A 51 4.36 -6.30 -3.90
C TYR A 51 4.88 -7.22 -2.79
N GLU A 52 6.16 -7.56 -2.84
CA GLU A 52 6.76 -8.47 -1.87
C GLU A 52 6.87 -7.79 -0.51
N VAL A 53 6.41 -8.48 0.54
CA VAL A 53 6.62 -8.05 1.91
C VAL A 53 7.94 -8.66 2.39
N PRO A 54 8.89 -7.85 2.89
CA PRO A 54 10.16 -8.37 3.42
C PRO A 54 9.95 -9.46 4.48
N ALA A 55 10.80 -10.47 4.45
CA ALA A 55 10.73 -11.57 5.42
C ALA A 55 10.92 -11.04 6.85
N GLY A 56 10.09 -11.52 7.78
CA GLY A 56 10.14 -11.14 9.20
C GLY A 56 9.33 -9.90 9.57
N VAL A 57 8.68 -9.23 8.62
CA VAL A 57 7.71 -8.17 8.91
C VAL A 57 6.47 -8.79 9.59
N ASP A 58 6.12 -8.25 10.76
CA ASP A 58 4.88 -8.58 11.45
C ASP A 58 3.72 -7.77 10.84
N LEU A 59 2.90 -8.44 10.03
CA LEU A 59 1.74 -7.81 9.39
C LEU A 59 0.65 -7.39 10.37
N SER A 60 0.65 -7.91 11.61
CA SER A 60 -0.33 -7.48 12.62
C SER A 60 -0.10 -6.06 13.13
N GLU A 61 1.06 -5.46 12.83
CA GLU A 61 1.34 -4.07 13.17
C GLU A 61 0.76 -3.05 12.17
N TYR A 62 0.22 -3.50 11.03
CA TYR A 62 -0.26 -2.64 9.95
C TYR A 62 -1.77 -2.75 9.77
N ASP A 63 -2.43 -1.60 9.68
CA ASP A 63 -3.89 -1.49 9.59
C ASP A 63 -4.37 -1.32 8.14
N SER A 64 -3.57 -0.71 7.27
CA SER A 64 -3.96 -0.42 5.90
C SER A 64 -2.82 -0.49 4.89
N VAL A 65 -3.19 -0.74 3.64
CA VAL A 65 -2.37 -0.51 2.46
C VAL A 65 -2.84 0.78 1.78
N VAL A 66 -1.92 1.64 1.37
CA VAL A 66 -2.19 2.94 0.76
C VAL A 66 -1.40 3.12 -0.53
N ILE A 67 -2.06 3.60 -1.59
CA ILE A 67 -1.41 4.16 -2.76
C ILE A 67 -1.16 5.64 -2.46
N TRP A 68 0.10 6.01 -2.25
CA TRP A 68 0.48 7.35 -1.82
C TRP A 68 1.23 8.10 -2.91
N CYS A 69 0.90 9.38 -3.10
CA CYS A 69 1.68 10.28 -3.95
C CYS A 69 2.69 11.05 -3.10
N ARG A 70 3.96 10.62 -3.09
CA ARG A 70 4.99 11.27 -2.25
C ARG A 70 5.20 12.74 -2.60
N ARG A 71 5.08 13.08 -3.89
CA ARG A 71 5.25 14.45 -4.39
C ARG A 71 4.24 15.43 -3.80
N PHE A 72 3.01 15.00 -3.59
CA PHE A 72 1.91 15.88 -3.16
C PHE A 72 1.42 15.58 -1.75
N ALA A 73 1.94 14.52 -1.11
CA ALA A 73 1.52 14.06 0.20
C ALA A 73 -0.01 13.80 0.28
N VAL A 74 -0.54 13.07 -0.70
CA VAL A 74 -1.97 12.72 -0.78
C VAL A 74 -2.18 11.23 -1.08
N SER A 75 -3.28 10.68 -0.56
CA SER A 75 -3.73 9.32 -0.84
C SER A 75 -4.51 9.26 -2.16
N PHE A 76 -4.21 8.26 -2.98
CA PHE A 76 -4.94 7.92 -4.21
C PHE A 76 -5.91 6.74 -4.01
N GLY A 77 -5.81 6.07 -2.87
CA GLY A 77 -6.62 4.92 -2.51
C GLY A 77 -6.02 4.18 -1.34
N ALA A 78 -6.87 3.66 -0.46
CA ALA A 78 -6.45 2.90 0.70
C ALA A 78 -7.46 1.79 0.99
N ALA A 79 -6.97 0.69 1.56
CA ALA A 79 -7.80 -0.43 1.98
C ALA A 79 -7.27 -1.02 3.29
N PRO A 80 -8.14 -1.52 4.20
CA PRO A 80 -7.70 -2.27 5.36
C PRO A 80 -6.91 -3.51 4.96
N VAL A 81 -5.86 -3.84 5.70
CA VAL A 81 -5.14 -5.09 5.49
C VAL A 81 -5.98 -6.24 6.02
N GLN A 82 -6.22 -7.24 5.18
CA GLN A 82 -6.81 -8.51 5.58
C GLN A 82 -5.78 -9.60 5.32
N VAL A 83 -5.30 -10.25 6.38
CA VAL A 83 -4.42 -11.41 6.24
C VAL A 83 -5.29 -12.59 5.83
N ALA A 84 -5.13 -13.04 4.59
CA ALA A 84 -5.75 -14.27 4.13
C ALA A 84 -5.18 -15.45 4.95
N ALA A 85 -6.07 -16.29 5.47
CA ALA A 85 -5.73 -17.48 6.25
C ALA A 85 -5.14 -18.61 5.39
#